data_AF-A0A2V6GK56-F1
#
_entry.id   AF-A0A2V6GK56-F1
#
_cell.length_a   1.000
_cell.length_b   1.000
_cell.length_c   1.000
_cell.angle_alpha   90.00
_cell.angle_beta   90.00
_cell.angle_gamma   90.00
#
_symmetry.space_group_name_H-M   'P 1'
#
loop_
_entity.id
_entity.type
_entity.pdbx_description
1 polymer ?
#
loop_
_entity_poly.entity_id
_entity_poly.type
_entity_poly.pdbx_seq_one_letter_code
_entity_poly.pdbx_strand_id
1 'polypeptide(L)'
;MKINKEIRQLSRGLLRASFTDGQLDRGKIASLVQSLIAKRPRHFMDVLQYYKRLLRLEIEKRHARIERCLGRHTAQPIGTPPATTLIN
;
A
#
# COMPACT_ATOMS: atom_id res chain seq x y z
N MET A 1 19.63 -15.83 -3.65
CA MET A 1 19.78 -14.75 -4.65
C MET A 1 20.96 -13.87 -4.29
N LYS A 2 21.97 -13.77 -5.16
CA LYS A 2 23.13 -12.88 -4.97
C LYS A 2 22.69 -11.45 -5.32
N ILE A 3 21.99 -10.80 -4.38
CA ILE A 3 21.50 -9.44 -4.62
C ILE A 3 22.69 -8.48 -4.53
N ASN A 4 23.07 -7.96 -5.70
CA ASN A 4 24.15 -7.02 -5.86
C ASN A 4 23.87 -5.72 -5.08
N LYS A 5 24.93 -5.02 -4.64
CA LYS A 5 24.77 -3.78 -3.83
C LYS A 5 23.98 -2.71 -4.59
N GLU A 6 24.21 -2.60 -5.89
CA GLU A 6 23.43 -1.75 -6.81
C GLU A 6 21.95 -2.10 -6.81
N ILE A 7 21.59 -3.39 -6.86
CA ILE A 7 20.19 -3.81 -6.90
C ILE A 7 19.48 -3.34 -5.63
N ARG A 8 20.11 -3.52 -4.45
CA ARG A 8 19.57 -3.03 -3.18
C ARG A 8 19.43 -1.50 -3.15
N GLN A 9 20.45 -0.78 -3.61
CA GLN A 9 20.43 0.69 -3.60
C GLN A 9 19.39 1.25 -4.57
N LEU A 10 19.35 0.78 -5.81
CA LEU A 10 18.37 1.20 -6.82
C LEU A 10 16.94 0.89 -6.37
N SER A 11 16.69 -0.33 -5.87
CA SER A 11 15.35 -0.71 -5.39
C SER A 11 14.88 0.15 -4.23
N ARG A 12 15.75 0.45 -3.26
CA ARG A 12 15.42 1.31 -2.11
C ARG A 12 15.27 2.78 -2.53
N GLY A 13 16.05 3.24 -3.49
CA GLY A 13 15.94 4.57 -4.07
C GLY A 13 14.60 4.77 -4.79
N LEU A 14 14.20 3.81 -5.64
CA LEU A 14 12.90 3.79 -6.29
C LEU A 14 11.76 3.80 -5.28
N LEU A 15 11.86 2.96 -4.24
CA LEU A 15 10.86 2.91 -3.16
C LEU A 15 10.71 4.26 -2.46
N ARG A 16 11.81 4.89 -2.06
CA ARG A 16 11.76 6.23 -1.44
C ARG A 16 11.21 7.30 -2.37
N ALA A 17 11.59 7.29 -3.65
CA ALA A 17 11.09 8.26 -4.63
C ALA A 17 9.61 8.06 -4.98
N SER A 18 9.11 6.84 -4.81
CA SER A 18 7.69 6.47 -5.00
C SER A 18 6.81 6.83 -3.81
N PHE A 19 7.41 7.04 -2.63
CA PHE A 19 6.70 7.47 -1.45
C PHE A 19 6.38 8.96 -1.54
N THR A 20 5.10 9.30 -1.44
CA THR A 20 4.61 10.68 -1.32
C THR A 20 3.70 10.74 -0.11
N ASP A 21 4.00 11.64 0.84
CA ASP A 21 3.21 11.85 2.06
C ASP A 21 3.01 10.58 2.91
N GLY A 22 4.02 9.71 2.93
CA GLY A 22 3.94 8.42 3.59
C GLY A 22 2.98 7.45 2.91
N GLN A 23 2.45 7.76 1.72
CA GLN A 23 1.64 6.89 0.88
C GLN A 23 2.33 6.54 -0.44
N LEU A 24 1.88 5.46 -1.05
CA LEU A 24 2.50 4.89 -2.24
C LEU A 24 1.77 5.44 -3.47
N ASP A 25 2.41 6.36 -4.20
CA ASP A 25 1.77 7.02 -5.34
C ASP A 25 1.94 6.18 -6.60
N ARG A 26 0.86 5.54 -7.06
CA ARG A 26 0.87 4.65 -8.24
C ARG A 26 1.29 5.38 -9.52
N GLY A 27 0.94 6.65 -9.68
CA GLY A 27 1.30 7.45 -10.85
C GLY A 27 2.80 7.73 -10.90
N LYS A 28 3.40 8.14 -9.79
CA LYS A 28 4.86 8.31 -9.68
C LYS A 28 5.61 7.00 -9.87
N ILE A 29 5.08 5.89 -9.33
CA ILE A 29 5.70 4.57 -9.49
C ILE A 29 5.80 4.20 -10.96
N ALA A 30 4.71 4.35 -11.71
CA ALA A 30 4.69 4.05 -13.13
C ALA A 30 5.73 4.90 -13.89
N SER A 31 5.76 6.21 -13.65
CA SER A 31 6.71 7.13 -14.30
C SER A 31 8.17 6.83 -13.96
N LEU A 32 8.46 6.50 -12.69
CA LEU A 32 9.81 6.14 -12.23
C LEU A 32 10.27 4.80 -12.81
N VAL A 33 9.39 3.80 -12.82
CA VAL A 33 9.66 2.49 -13.43
C VAL A 33 9.89 2.65 -14.93
N GLN A 34 9.08 3.45 -15.62
CA GLN A 34 9.23 3.69 -17.05
C GLN A 34 10.55 4.40 -17.37
N SER A 35 10.94 5.38 -16.55
CA SER A 35 12.25 6.05 -16.67
C SER A 35 13.42 5.10 -16.41
N LEU A 36 13.28 4.18 -15.47
CA LEU A 36 14.29 3.14 -15.19
C LEU A 36 14.41 2.16 -16.36
N ILE A 37 13.27 1.72 -16.91
CA ILE A 37 13.22 0.84 -18.08
C ILE A 37 13.85 1.55 -19.27
N ALA A 38 13.59 2.84 -19.48
CA ALA A 38 14.22 3.61 -20.55
C ALA A 38 15.75 3.67 -20.41
N LYS A 39 16.26 3.79 -19.17
CA LYS A 39 17.71 3.76 -18.88
C LYS A 39 18.35 2.38 -19.08
N ARG A 40 17.55 1.28 -19.10
CA ARG A 40 17.99 -0.12 -19.22
C ARG A 40 19.33 -0.45 -18.52
N PRO A 41 19.49 -0.16 -17.22
CA PRO A 41 20.70 -0.59 -16.52
C PRO A 41 20.82 -2.12 -16.55
N ARG A 42 22.04 -2.66 -16.61
CA ARG A 42 22.32 -4.11 -16.80
C ARG A 42 21.52 -5.07 -15.90
N HIS A 43 21.10 -4.62 -14.71
CA HIS A 43 20.36 -5.42 -13.72
C HIS A 43 18.94 -4.88 -13.41
N PHE A 44 18.32 -4.15 -14.34
CA PHE A 44 17.02 -3.52 -14.10
C PHE A 44 15.89 -4.53 -13.82
N MET A 45 15.94 -5.72 -14.42
CA MET A 45 14.97 -6.78 -14.20
C MET A 45 14.97 -7.27 -12.74
N ASP A 46 16.14 -7.50 -12.16
CA ASP A 46 16.29 -7.90 -10.76
C ASP A 46 15.82 -6.79 -9.81
N VAL A 47 16.11 -5.52 -10.14
CA VAL A 47 15.64 -4.35 -9.39
C VAL A 47 14.11 -4.31 -9.38
N LEU A 48 13.46 -4.46 -10.54
CA LEU A 48 12.00 -4.45 -10.64
C LEU A 48 11.36 -5.62 -9.89
N GLN A 49 11.96 -6.81 -9.97
CA GLN A 49 11.45 -7.99 -9.28
C GLN A 49 11.53 -7.83 -7.75
N TYR A 50 12.66 -7.32 -7.25
CA TYR A 50 12.85 -7.04 -5.82
C TYR A 50 11.95 -5.89 -5.34
N TYR A 51 11.82 -4.85 -6.16
CA TYR A 51 10.94 -3.71 -5.91
C TYR A 51 9.46 -4.11 -5.82
N LYS A 52 8.95 -4.92 -6.76
CA LYS A 52 7.58 -5.47 -6.71
C LYS A 52 7.31 -6.23 -5.41
N ARG A 53 8.29 -6.98 -4.92
CA ARG A 53 8.17 -7.73 -3.65
C ARG A 53 8.11 -6.80 -2.44
N LEU A 54 8.93 -5.75 -2.41
CA LEU A 54 8.88 -4.72 -1.37
C LEU A 54 7.53 -4.00 -1.33
N LEU A 55 6.95 -3.68 -2.51
CA LEU A 55 5.63 -3.06 -2.60
C LEU A 55 4.53 -3.93 -2.01
N ARG A 56 4.52 -5.24 -2.29
CA ARG A 56 3.55 -6.16 -1.69
C ARG A 56 3.65 -6.16 -0.16
N LEU A 57 4.85 -6.30 0.38
CA LEU A 57 5.07 -6.32 1.83
C LEU A 57 4.61 -5.01 2.50
N GLU A 58 4.86 -3.85 1.88
CA GLU A 58 4.38 -2.56 2.41
C GLU A 58 2.85 -2.45 2.37
N ILE A 59 2.20 -2.90 1.30
CA ILE A 59 0.74 -2.90 1.18
C ILE A 59 0.13 -3.81 2.25
N GLU A 60 0.61 -5.03 2.40
CA GLU A 60 0.13 -6.00 3.39
C GLU A 60 0.28 -5.46 4.82
N LYS A 61 1.44 -4.87 5.14
CA LYS A 61 1.71 -4.28 6.46
C LYS A 61 0.80 -3.09 6.78
N ARG A 62 0.45 -2.28 5.77
CA ARG A 62 -0.48 -1.14 5.94
C ARG A 62 -1.93 -1.57 5.99
N HIS A 63 -2.32 -2.57 5.19
CA HIS A 63 -3.66 -3.14 5.22
C HIS A 63 -4.00 -3.67 6.61
N ALA A 64 -3.07 -4.40 7.23
CA ALA A 64 -3.21 -4.88 8.62
C ALA A 64 -3.34 -3.73 9.65
N ARG A 65 -2.81 -2.54 9.35
CA ARG A 65 -2.92 -1.35 10.21
C ARG A 65 -4.24 -0.60 10.00
N ILE A 66 -4.77 -0.59 8.78
CA ILE A 66 -6.05 0.04 8.43
C ILE A 66 -7.22 -0.77 9.01
N GLU A 67 -7.15 -2.10 8.98
CA GLU A 67 -8.19 -2.95 9.58
C GLU A 67 -8.30 -2.76 11.10
N ARG A 68 -7.21 -2.40 11.78
CA ARG A 68 -7.26 -2.06 13.22
C ARG A 68 -7.90 -0.70 13.52
N CYS A 69 -8.03 0.18 12.53
CA CYS A 69 -8.68 1.48 12.71
C CYS A 69 -10.16 1.42 12.31
N LEU A 70 -10.54 0.54 11.37
CA LEU A 70 -11.93 0.25 10.99
C LEU A 70 -12.55 -0.86 11.85
N GLY A 71 -12.32 -0.80 13.16
CA GLY A 71 -12.82 -1.78 14.13
C GLY A 71 -13.30 -1.12 15.42
N ARG A 72 -13.71 0.14 15.35
CA ARG A 72 -14.16 0.88 16.52
C ARG A 72 -15.51 1.56 16.25
N HIS A 73 -16.52 0.91 16.82
CA HIS A 73 -17.68 1.54 17.44
C HIS A 73 -18.85 1.92 16.54
N THR A 74 -19.61 0.91 16.11
CA THR A 74 -21.07 1.00 16.23
C THR A 74 -21.53 -0.04 17.23
N ALA A 75 -21.24 0.24 18.51
CA ALA A 75 -21.97 -0.35 19.61
C ALA A 75 -23.45 0.08 19.46
N GLN A 76 -24.33 -0.92 19.46
CA GLN A 76 -25.78 -0.74 19.50
C GLN A 76 -26.18 0.01 20.79
N PRO A 77 -27.36 0.66 20.81
CA PRO A 77 -28.50 -0.07 21.35
C PRO A 77 -29.74 0.11 20.48
N ILE A 78 -30.32 -1.00 20.04
CA ILE A 78 -31.71 -1.09 19.64
C ILE A 78 -32.61 -0.79 20.85
N GLY A 79 -32.95 0.48 21.04
CA GLY A 79 -34.03 0.89 21.94
C GLY A 79 -35.37 0.55 21.32
N THR A 80 -36.05 -0.48 21.83
CA THR A 80 -37.51 -0.62 21.72
C THR A 80 -38.20 0.29 22.77
N PRO A 81 -39.53 0.43 22.73
CA PRO A 81 -40.40 1.27 21.88
C PRO A 81 -40.98 2.47 22.69
N PRO A 82 -41.72 3.45 22.10
CA PRO A 82 -43.18 3.46 22.31
C PRO A 82 -44.01 4.27 21.28
N ALA A 83 -45.10 3.69 20.77
CA ALA A 83 -46.34 4.40 20.42
C ALA A 83 -47.39 3.33 20.09
N THR A 84 -48.28 3.00 21.02
CA THR A 84 -49.66 3.49 21.00
C THR A 84 -50.26 3.52 19.59
N THR A 85 -50.96 2.46 19.22
CA THR A 85 -52.19 2.61 18.43
C THR A 85 -53.22 1.69 19.07
N LEU A 86 -54.00 2.33 19.92
CA LEU A 86 -55.28 1.89 20.44
C LEU A 86 -56.28 1.92 19.26
N ILE A 87 -57.19 0.95 19.22
CA ILE A 87 -58.54 1.00 18.60
C ILE A 87 -58.59 1.08 17.07
N ASN A 88 -58.99 -0.03 16.43
CA ASN A 88 -60.36 -0.24 15.91
C ASN A 88 -60.54 -1.68 15.43
#